data_AF-A0AB39JW37-F1
#
_entry.id   AF-A0AB39JW37-F1
#
_cell.length_a   1.000
_cell.length_b   1.000
_cell.length_c   1.000
_cell.angle_alpha   90.00
_cell.angle_beta   90.00
_cell.angle_gamma   90.00
#
_symmetry.space_group_name_H-M   'P 1'
#
loop_
_entity.id
_entity.type
_entity.pdbx_description
1 polymer ?
#
loop_
_entity_poly.entity_id
_entity_poly.type
_entity_poly.pdbx_seq_one_letter_code
_entity_poly.pdbx_strand_id
1 'polypeptide(L)'
;MYEVHIDAESCVIQCEILDVIEAESNPGLWTSDWDAQGYRELEFRVVSGVAYDADGQPSELGRNGCAELVDRYAEFIEEELWLQLDGERGG
;
A
#
# COMPACT_ATOMS: atom_id res chain seq x y z
N MET A 1 -0.86 -10.80 4.14
CA MET A 1 -0.27 -10.50 2.82
C MET A 1 -1.39 -9.94 1.99
N TYR A 2 -1.18 -8.77 1.43
CA TYR A 2 -2.20 -7.96 0.80
C TYR A 2 -2.04 -8.02 -0.72
N GLU A 3 -3.16 -7.97 -1.42
CA GLU A 3 -3.19 -8.03 -2.88
C GLU A 3 -3.74 -6.70 -3.39
N VAL A 4 -3.03 -6.08 -4.32
CA VAL A 4 -3.44 -4.80 -4.94
C VAL A 4 -3.60 -5.01 -6.43
N HIS A 5 -4.78 -4.63 -6.94
CA HIS A 5 -5.13 -4.73 -8.35
C HIS A 5 -4.91 -3.36 -8.98
N ILE A 6 -4.06 -3.31 -10.00
CA ILE A 6 -3.79 -2.10 -10.78
C ILE A 6 -4.41 -2.30 -12.16
N ASP A 7 -5.70 -1.98 -12.28
CA ASP A 7 -6.46 -2.15 -13.52
C ASP A 7 -5.83 -1.41 -14.71
N ALA A 8 -5.23 -0.23 -14.44
CA ALA A 8 -4.57 0.59 -15.47
C ALA A 8 -3.44 -0.15 -16.20
N GLU A 9 -2.69 -0.98 -15.49
CA GLU A 9 -1.58 -1.77 -16.04
C GLU A 9 -1.98 -3.25 -16.25
N SER A 10 -3.26 -3.59 -16.00
CA SER A 10 -3.76 -4.96 -15.99
C SER A 10 -2.83 -5.89 -15.20
N CYS A 11 -2.48 -5.50 -13.97
CA CYS A 11 -1.58 -6.28 -13.14
C CYS A 11 -2.05 -6.39 -11.69
N VAL A 12 -1.62 -7.45 -11.03
CA VAL A 12 -1.87 -7.73 -9.62
C VAL A 12 -0.53 -7.86 -8.92
N ILE A 13 -0.34 -7.12 -7.83
CA ILE A 13 0.86 -7.18 -7.02
C ILE A 13 0.53 -7.71 -5.63
N GLN A 14 1.50 -8.41 -5.04
CA GLN A 14 1.42 -8.81 -3.64
C GLN A 14 2.34 -7.95 -2.79
N CYS A 15 1.75 -7.42 -1.73
CA CYS A 15 2.39 -6.54 -0.78
C CYS A 15 2.44 -7.21 0.59
N GLU A 16 3.57 -7.04 1.26
CA GLU A 16 3.74 -7.34 2.67
C GLU A 16 3.81 -6.01 3.42
N ILE A 17 2.93 -5.84 4.42
CA ILE A 17 2.99 -4.70 5.32
C ILE A 17 4.04 -5.02 6.37
N LEU A 18 5.02 -4.12 6.49
CA LEU A 18 6.16 -4.25 7.40
C LEU A 18 5.88 -3.57 8.73
N ASP A 19 5.32 -2.35 8.67
CA ASP A 19 5.00 -1.55 9.85
C ASP A 19 3.80 -0.64 9.60
N VAL A 20 3.01 -0.38 10.64
CA VAL A 20 1.86 0.52 10.61
C VAL A 20 1.91 1.38 11.86
N ILE A 21 2.04 2.69 11.69
CA ILE A 21 2.04 3.66 12.78
C ILE A 21 0.79 4.50 12.65
N GLU A 22 0.00 4.55 13.73
CA GLU A 22 -1.16 5.43 13.85
C GLU A 22 -1.05 6.17 15.18
N ALA A 23 -0.69 7.44 15.12
CA ALA A 23 -0.68 8.32 16.27
C ALA A 23 -1.98 9.12 16.31
N GLU A 24 -2.78 8.89 17.36
CA GLU A 24 -4.03 9.63 17.58
C GLU A 24 -3.74 11.12 17.81
N SER A 25 -4.57 12.00 17.24
CA SER A 25 -4.49 13.43 17.51
C SER A 25 -4.80 13.69 18.99
N ASN A 26 -3.86 14.28 19.71
CA ASN A 26 -4.04 14.58 21.13
C ASN A 26 -3.95 16.09 21.39
N PRO A 27 -5.02 16.85 21.09
CA PRO A 27 -5.03 18.30 21.21
C PRO A 27 -4.87 18.82 22.65
N GLY A 28 -4.88 17.93 23.66
CA GLY A 28 -4.65 18.26 25.06
C GLY A 28 -3.19 18.18 25.53
N LEU A 29 -2.28 17.60 24.74
CA LEU A 29 -0.86 17.45 25.07
C LEU A 29 -0.04 18.48 24.29
N TRP A 30 0.20 19.64 24.90
CA TRP A 30 0.91 20.76 24.31
C TRP A 30 2.44 20.61 24.42
N THR A 31 2.95 19.39 24.21
CA THR A 31 4.39 19.10 24.29
C THR A 31 5.11 19.29 22.96
N SER A 32 4.41 19.25 21.82
CA SER A 32 4.92 19.60 20.49
C SER A 32 3.77 19.85 19.50
N ASP A 33 3.95 20.79 18.55
CA ASP A 33 2.98 21.11 17.49
C ASP A 33 2.54 19.88 16.65
N TRP A 34 3.35 18.82 16.65
CA TRP A 34 3.10 17.57 15.92
C TRP A 34 2.07 16.64 16.60
N ASP A 35 1.94 16.69 17.93
CA ASP A 35 0.97 15.87 18.69
C ASP A 35 -0.49 16.33 18.48
N ALA A 36 -0.70 17.55 17.96
CA ALA A 36 -2.02 18.14 17.82
C ALA A 36 -2.84 17.58 16.64
N GLN A 37 -2.17 17.03 15.61
CA GLN A 37 -2.84 16.60 14.37
C GLN A 37 -2.92 15.08 14.22
N GLY A 38 -2.12 14.32 14.98
CA GLY A 38 -1.98 12.88 14.74
C GLY A 38 -1.32 12.62 13.37
N TYR A 39 -0.85 11.41 13.16
CA TYR A 39 -0.30 11.02 11.86
C TYR A 39 -0.46 9.51 11.67
N ARG A 40 -0.51 9.10 10.40
CA ARG A 40 -0.48 7.68 10.03
C ARG A 40 0.63 7.46 9.03
N GLU A 41 1.41 6.40 9.23
CA GLU A 41 2.48 5.95 8.35
C GLU A 41 2.31 4.46 8.08
N LEU A 42 2.52 4.06 6.82
CA LEU A 42 2.45 2.67 6.38
C LEU A 42 3.75 2.31 5.68
N GLU A 43 4.49 1.38 6.25
CA GLU A 43 5.65 0.79 5.58
C GLU A 43 5.24 -0.55 4.95
N PHE A 44 5.42 -0.67 3.63
CA PHE A 44 5.12 -1.89 2.89
C PHE A 44 6.20 -2.24 1.89
N ARG A 45 6.18 -3.50 1.44
CA ARG A 45 7.08 -4.03 0.43
C ARG A 45 6.32 -4.88 -0.58
N VAL A 46 6.56 -4.61 -1.86
CA VAL A 46 6.12 -5.50 -2.93
C VAL A 46 7.05 -6.71 -3.02
N VAL A 47 6.46 -7.91 -2.96
CA VAL A 47 7.20 -9.17 -2.97
C VAL A 47 7.08 -9.92 -4.30
N SER A 48 5.97 -9.76 -5.00
CA SER A 48 5.68 -10.41 -6.28
C SER A 48 4.64 -9.59 -7.06
N GLY A 49 4.58 -9.81 -8.36
CA GLY A 49 3.61 -9.17 -9.23
C GLY A 49 3.41 -9.98 -10.50
N VAL A 50 2.17 -10.02 -10.96
CA VAL A 50 1.72 -10.67 -12.18
C VAL A 50 1.02 -9.64 -13.05
N ALA A 51 1.50 -9.44 -14.28
CA ALA A 51 0.81 -8.67 -15.30
C ALA A 51 0.05 -9.61 -16.23
N TYR A 52 -1.08 -9.15 -16.74
CA TYR A 52 -1.91 -9.87 -17.69
C TYR A 52 -1.79 -9.20 -19.04
N ASP A 53 -1.53 -10.00 -20.08
CA ASP A 53 -1.53 -9.49 -21.46
C ASP A 53 -2.96 -9.33 -22.00
N ALA A 54 -3.08 -8.93 -23.28
CA ALA A 54 -4.37 -8.73 -23.94
C ALA A 54 -5.21 -10.00 -24.08
N ASP A 55 -4.58 -11.18 -24.02
CA ASP A 55 -5.24 -12.49 -24.04
C ASP A 55 -5.58 -12.97 -22.60
N GLY A 56 -5.26 -12.16 -21.58
CA GLY A 56 -5.48 -12.46 -20.17
C GLY A 56 -4.46 -13.45 -19.60
N GLN A 57 -3.33 -13.65 -20.29
CA GLN A 57 -2.33 -14.61 -19.88
C GLN A 57 -1.38 -14.00 -18.84
N PRO A 58 -1.18 -14.66 -17.69
CA PRO A 58 -0.36 -14.10 -16.62
C PRO A 58 1.13 -14.20 -16.97
N SER A 59 1.86 -13.13 -16.66
CA SER A 59 3.30 -13.03 -16.80
C SER A 59 3.92 -12.40 -15.56
N GLU A 60 4.96 -13.01 -15.02
CA GLU A 60 5.65 -12.48 -13.84
C GLU A 60 6.38 -11.18 -14.19
N LEU A 61 6.07 -10.10 -13.47
CA LEU A 61 6.71 -8.79 -13.62
C LEU A 61 8.21 -8.82 -13.27
N GLY A 62 8.60 -9.79 -12.43
CA GLY A 62 9.94 -9.87 -11.88
C GLY A 62 10.31 -8.63 -11.06
N ARG A 63 11.58 -8.56 -10.62
CA ARG A 63 12.02 -7.49 -9.71
C ARG A 63 11.98 -6.10 -10.35
N ASN A 64 12.30 -6.01 -11.64
CA ASN A 64 12.33 -4.72 -12.34
C ASN A 64 10.91 -4.19 -12.59
N GLY A 65 9.98 -5.05 -13.03
CA GLY A 65 8.59 -4.64 -13.23
C GLY A 65 7.92 -4.22 -11.93
N CYS A 66 8.16 -4.94 -10.82
CA CYS A 66 7.65 -4.52 -9.51
C CYS A 66 8.22 -3.16 -9.07
N ALA A 67 9.51 -2.89 -9.32
CA ALA A 67 10.12 -1.62 -8.94
C ALA A 67 9.52 -0.43 -9.72
N GLU A 68 9.28 -0.60 -11.03
CA GLU A 68 8.63 0.45 -11.84
C GLU A 68 7.18 0.70 -11.41
N LEU A 69 6.44 -0.35 -11.05
CA LEU A 69 5.08 -0.21 -10.54
C LEU A 69 5.03 0.51 -9.20
N VAL A 70 5.95 0.20 -8.28
CA VAL A 70 6.04 0.90 -7.00
C VAL A 70 6.37 2.38 -7.23
N ASP A 71 7.32 2.70 -8.10
CA ASP A 71 7.69 4.09 -8.36
C ASP A 71 6.51 4.90 -8.97
N ARG A 72 5.73 4.27 -9.85
CA ARG A 72 4.61 4.93 -10.54
C ARG A 72 3.31 4.96 -9.74
N TYR A 73 3.05 3.93 -8.93
CA TYR A 73 1.77 3.71 -8.25
C TYR A 73 1.92 3.65 -6.72
N ALA A 74 3.04 4.07 -6.13
CA ALA A 74 3.26 4.02 -4.68
C ALA A 74 2.07 4.57 -3.88
N GLU A 75 1.59 5.77 -4.22
CA GLU A 75 0.47 6.42 -3.53
C GLU A 75 -0.83 5.61 -3.63
N PHE A 76 -1.12 5.04 -4.81
CA PHE A 76 -2.28 4.21 -5.04
C PHE A 76 -2.20 2.88 -4.26
N ILE A 77 -1.02 2.24 -4.29
CA ILE A 77 -0.77 0.99 -3.57
C ILE A 77 -0.95 1.23 -2.07
N GLU A 78 -0.40 2.32 -1.54
CA GLU A 78 -0.55 2.69 -0.14
C GLU A 78 -2.02 2.90 0.24
N GLU A 79 -2.78 3.64 -0.57
CA GLU A 79 -4.21 3.89 -0.33
C GLU A 79 -5.03 2.58 -0.31
N GLU A 80 -4.80 1.69 -1.27
CA GLU A 80 -5.48 0.38 -1.34
C GLU A 80 -5.14 -0.50 -0.13
N LEU A 81 -3.88 -0.46 0.34
CA LEU A 81 -3.47 -1.19 1.53
C LEU A 81 -4.14 -0.62 2.80
N TRP A 82 -4.26 0.70 2.91
CA TRP A 82 -5.00 1.33 4.00
C TRP A 82 -6.48 0.92 3.99
N LEU A 83 -7.14 0.95 2.83
CA LEU A 83 -8.54 0.54 2.71
C LEU A 83 -8.76 -0.92 3.16
N GLN A 84 -7.83 -1.82 2.80
CA GLN A 84 -7.87 -3.21 3.25
C GLN A 84 -7.64 -3.31 4.77
N LEU A 85 -6.63 -2.62 5.32
CA LEU A 85 -6.34 -2.60 6.76
C LEU A 85 -7.52 -2.06 7.59
N ASP A 86 -8.13 -0.95 7.17
CA ASP A 86 -9.30 -0.37 7.82
C ASP A 86 -10.50 -1.33 7.78
N GLY A 87 -10.69 -2.04 6.66
CA GLY A 87 -11.72 -3.07 6.51
C GLY A 87 -11.53 -4.27 7.45
N GLU A 88 -10.28 -4.70 7.68
CA GLU A 88 -9.97 -5.77 8.63
C GLU A 88 -10.15 -5.33 10.09
N ARG A 89 -9.86 -4.06 10.41
CA ARG A 89 -9.96 -3.50 11.76
C ARG A 89 -11.37 -3.11 12.18
N GLY A 90 -12.26 -2.85 11.22
CA GLY A 90 -13.67 -2.53 11.45
C GLY A 90 -14.58 -3.74 11.69
N GLY A 91 -14.04 -4.96 11.77
CA GLY A 91 -14.76 -6.24 11.89
C GLY A 91 -14.95 -6.78 13.30
#